data_AF-A0A673TV71-F1
#
_entry.id   AF-A0A673TV71-F1
#
_cell.length_a   1.000
_cell.length_b   1.000
_cell.length_c   1.000
_cell.angle_alpha   90.00
_cell.angle_beta   90.00
_cell.angle_gamma   90.00
#
_symmetry.space_group_name_H-M   'P 1'
#
loop_
_entity.id
_entity.type
_entity.pdbx_description
1 polymer ?
#
loop_
_entity_poly.entity_id
_entity_poly.type
_entity_poly.pdbx_seq_one_letter_code
_entity_poly.pdbx_strand_id
1 'polypeptide(L)'
;MAAAAAARAASVGSGFRGLQRTLPLVVILGATGTGKSTLALQLGQRLGGEIVSADSMQPQEMDTEKVTDRKVELEKEDGHVLHKRLSQVDPEMAAKLHPHDKRKVARSLQVFEETGISHSEFLHRQHAEEGGGPLGGPLKFPHLCILWLHADQTDERLEKRVDDMLAAGLLDELRDFHRRYNQKKVAENSQDYQHGIFQSIGFKEFHEYLVTEGKCTPETSNQLLRKGIESLKQVTKRYARKQNRWVKNRFLSRPGPSVPPVYGLEVSDVSKWEESVLVPALEIVQSFIQGHKPIAAPVKMPCSETENKRSFHMCDLCDRIIIGDREWAAHIKSKSHLHQLKKRRRLDSDAVATIENQSISPDCDKELREKGFSEQNEKEVKSSV
;
A
#
# COMPACT_ATOMS: atom_id res chain seq x y z
N MET A 1 -38.57 -49.79 24.17
CA MET A 1 -37.51 -49.94 25.19
C MET A 1 -36.67 -51.14 24.78
N ALA A 2 -35.49 -50.91 24.18
CA ALA A 2 -34.17 -51.02 24.83
C ALA A 2 -33.91 -52.47 25.32
N ALA A 3 -32.81 -53.17 25.00
CA ALA A 3 -31.43 -52.73 24.91
C ALA A 3 -30.57 -53.77 24.14
N ALA A 4 -29.63 -53.30 23.33
CA ALA A 4 -28.18 -53.39 23.55
C ALA A 4 -27.51 -54.65 22.96
N ALA A 5 -27.07 -54.53 21.70
CA ALA A 5 -26.11 -55.42 21.08
C ALA A 5 -24.68 -55.06 21.53
N ALA A 6 -24.00 -56.04 22.11
CA ALA A 6 -22.60 -55.97 22.48
C ALA A 6 -21.71 -55.99 21.23
N ALA A 7 -20.96 -54.91 21.00
CA ALA A 7 -19.87 -54.86 20.03
C ALA A 7 -18.54 -54.90 20.78
N ARG A 8 -17.69 -55.83 20.32
CA ARG A 8 -16.40 -56.24 20.88
C ARG A 8 -15.42 -55.08 21.03
N ALA A 9 -14.77 -55.03 22.19
CA ALA A 9 -13.55 -54.27 22.43
C ALA A 9 -12.40 -54.88 21.61
N ALA A 10 -11.97 -54.18 20.56
CA ALA A 10 -10.65 -54.36 19.98
C ALA A 10 -9.70 -53.39 20.68
N SER A 11 -8.73 -53.95 21.40
CA SER A 11 -7.65 -53.24 22.06
C SER A 11 -6.75 -52.55 21.01
N VAL A 12 -6.96 -51.26 20.79
CA VAL A 12 -5.99 -50.43 20.07
C VAL A 12 -4.86 -50.10 21.04
N GLY A 13 -3.66 -50.53 20.64
CA GLY A 13 -2.45 -50.47 21.43
C GLY A 13 -2.16 -49.09 22.01
N SER A 14 -1.76 -49.11 23.27
CA SER A 14 -1.10 -48.03 23.97
C SER A 14 0.25 -47.72 23.31
N GLY A 15 0.32 -46.61 22.58
CA GLY A 15 1.57 -46.03 22.09
C GLY A 15 1.25 -44.72 21.36
N PHE A 16 2.00 -43.65 21.66
CA PHE A 16 1.79 -42.25 21.22
C PHE A 16 0.80 -41.41 22.05
N ARG A 17 1.14 -41.20 23.32
CA ARG A 17 0.89 -39.89 23.95
C ARG A 17 2.06 -38.96 23.58
N GLY A 18 1.76 -37.78 23.05
CA GLY A 18 2.69 -36.63 23.12
C GLY A 18 3.37 -36.20 21.82
N LEU A 19 2.60 -35.79 20.82
CA LEU A 19 2.94 -34.63 19.98
C LEU A 19 1.58 -34.10 19.49
N GLN A 20 1.10 -32.96 19.99
CA GLN A 20 0.05 -32.26 19.27
C GLN A 20 0.65 -31.88 17.92
N ARG A 21 0.40 -32.67 16.88
CA ARG A 21 0.73 -32.28 15.50
C ARG A 21 -0.14 -31.08 15.19
N THR A 22 0.40 -29.88 15.40
CA THR A 22 -0.24 -28.66 14.90
C THR A 22 -0.30 -28.78 13.40
N LEU A 23 -1.51 -28.85 12.85
CA LEU A 23 -1.72 -28.93 11.41
C LEU A 23 -1.10 -27.69 10.74
N PRO A 24 -0.41 -27.86 9.60
CA PRO A 24 0.23 -26.72 8.93
C PRO A 24 -0.83 -25.76 8.38
N LEU A 25 -0.59 -24.46 8.54
CA LEU A 25 -1.35 -23.43 7.86
C LEU A 25 -0.77 -23.23 6.45
N VAL A 26 -1.60 -23.43 5.43
CA VAL A 26 -1.21 -23.20 4.04
C VAL A 26 -1.81 -21.87 3.57
N VAL A 27 -0.95 -20.97 3.11
CA VAL A 27 -1.36 -19.66 2.57
C VAL A 27 -1.10 -19.64 1.07
N ILE A 28 -2.16 -19.42 0.29
CA ILE A 28 -2.07 -19.32 -1.17
C ILE A 28 -2.09 -17.85 -1.59
N LEU A 29 -0.94 -17.36 -2.05
CA LEU A 29 -0.77 -16.01 -2.58
C LEU A 29 -0.74 -16.01 -4.10
N GLY A 30 -1.11 -14.88 -4.70
CA GLY A 30 -1.04 -14.68 -6.16
C GLY A 30 -1.92 -13.54 -6.63
N ALA A 31 -1.61 -13.00 -7.81
CA ALA A 31 -2.42 -11.98 -8.43
C ALA A 31 -3.85 -12.46 -8.73
N THR A 32 -4.79 -11.53 -8.94
CA THR A 32 -6.12 -11.89 -9.47
C THR A 32 -5.98 -12.67 -10.80
N GLY A 33 -6.85 -13.65 -11.02
CA GLY A 33 -6.82 -14.49 -12.22
C GLY A 33 -5.81 -15.65 -12.25
N THR A 34 -4.97 -15.84 -11.22
CA THR A 34 -3.99 -16.95 -11.18
C THR A 34 -4.54 -18.31 -10.74
N GLY A 35 -5.85 -18.43 -10.47
CA GLY A 35 -6.45 -19.71 -10.06
C GLY A 35 -6.32 -20.06 -8.58
N LYS A 36 -6.08 -19.08 -7.69
CA LYS A 36 -5.98 -19.30 -6.23
C LYS A 36 -7.11 -20.14 -5.65
N SER A 37 -8.37 -19.80 -5.97
CA SER A 37 -9.54 -20.52 -5.47
C SER A 37 -9.62 -21.95 -5.99
N THR A 38 -9.24 -22.16 -7.26
CA THR A 38 -9.16 -23.50 -7.86
C THR A 38 -8.15 -24.37 -7.11
N LEU A 39 -6.94 -23.85 -6.85
CA LEU A 39 -5.93 -24.58 -6.09
C LEU A 39 -6.40 -24.87 -4.66
N ALA A 40 -7.02 -23.88 -3.98
CA ALA A 40 -7.53 -24.05 -2.62
C ALA A 40 -8.57 -25.17 -2.53
N LEU A 41 -9.51 -25.23 -3.48
CA LEU A 41 -10.53 -26.28 -3.54
C LEU A 41 -9.91 -27.66 -3.79
N GLN A 42 -8.97 -27.75 -4.74
CA GLN A 42 -8.31 -29.02 -5.05
C GLN A 42 -7.47 -29.54 -3.88
N LEU A 43 -6.74 -28.66 -3.19
CA LEU A 43 -5.99 -29.03 -1.99
C LEU A 43 -6.92 -29.43 -0.84
N GLY A 44 -8.00 -28.67 -0.61
CA GLY A 44 -9.00 -28.98 0.42
C GLY A 44 -9.65 -30.34 0.22
N GLN A 45 -10.03 -30.66 -1.02
CA GLN A 45 -10.61 -31.96 -1.38
C GLN A 45 -9.64 -33.12 -1.21
N ARG A 46 -8.36 -32.96 -1.60
CA ARG A 46 -7.37 -34.05 -1.57
C ARG A 46 -6.74 -34.25 -0.20
N LEU A 47 -6.64 -33.20 0.62
CA LEU A 47 -5.92 -33.24 1.90
C LEU A 47 -6.83 -33.09 3.13
N GLY A 48 -8.13 -32.83 2.92
CA GLY A 48 -9.11 -32.71 4.02
C GLY A 48 -8.95 -31.42 4.83
N GLY A 49 -8.80 -30.27 4.16
CA GLY A 49 -8.61 -28.97 4.79
C GLY A 49 -9.80 -28.02 4.65
N GLU A 50 -9.94 -27.09 5.59
CA GLU A 50 -10.93 -26.00 5.52
C GLU A 50 -10.36 -24.78 4.78
N ILE A 51 -11.21 -24.11 4.01
CA ILE A 51 -10.81 -22.95 3.20
C ILE A 51 -11.29 -21.67 3.89
N VAL A 52 -10.35 -20.81 4.25
CA VAL A 52 -10.64 -19.48 4.78
C VAL A 52 -10.29 -18.43 3.73
N SER A 53 -11.25 -17.59 3.37
CA SER A 53 -11.04 -16.46 2.48
C SER A 53 -10.34 -15.31 3.22
N ALA A 54 -9.32 -14.73 2.60
CA ALA A 54 -8.60 -13.55 3.08
C ALA A 54 -8.75 -12.35 2.14
N ASP A 55 -9.81 -12.31 1.33
CA ASP A 55 -10.11 -11.19 0.45
C ASP A 55 -10.90 -10.11 1.21
N SER A 56 -10.38 -8.89 1.24
CA SER A 56 -11.00 -7.75 1.92
C SER A 56 -12.30 -7.28 1.28
N MET A 57 -12.62 -7.78 0.08
CA MET A 57 -13.76 -7.33 -0.72
C MET A 57 -15.03 -8.17 -0.55
N GLN A 58 -15.01 -9.23 0.27
CA GLN A 58 -16.23 -9.97 0.55
C GLN A 58 -17.16 -9.14 1.43
N PRO A 59 -18.46 -9.03 1.07
CA PRO A 59 -19.39 -8.19 1.80
C PRO A 59 -19.52 -8.73 3.23
N GLN A 60 -18.92 -8.02 4.18
CA GLN A 60 -19.34 -8.11 5.56
C GLN A 60 -20.71 -7.44 5.62
N GLU A 61 -21.72 -8.18 6.09
CA GLU A 61 -22.96 -7.57 6.54
C GLU A 61 -22.58 -6.49 7.55
N MET A 62 -22.87 -5.24 7.22
CA MET A 62 -22.48 -4.09 8.05
C MET A 62 -23.37 -4.06 9.29
N ASP A 63 -22.96 -4.77 10.34
CA ASP A 63 -23.43 -4.47 11.69
C ASP A 63 -22.99 -3.04 12.05
N THR A 64 -23.99 -2.21 12.25
CA THR A 64 -23.88 -0.75 12.29
C THR A 64 -23.60 -0.30 13.73
N GLU A 65 -22.51 -0.75 14.34
CA GLU A 65 -22.01 -0.08 15.54
C GLU A 65 -21.13 1.10 15.13
N LYS A 66 -21.75 2.29 15.15
CA LYS A 66 -21.09 3.59 14.97
C LYS A 66 -20.17 3.87 16.15
N VAL A 67 -19.01 3.21 16.19
CA VAL A 67 -17.85 3.78 16.88
C VAL A 67 -17.37 4.93 16.00
N THR A 68 -17.44 6.16 16.52
CA THR A 68 -16.83 7.33 15.89
C THR A 68 -15.34 7.06 15.72
N ASP A 69 -14.95 6.55 14.56
CA ASP A 69 -13.55 6.21 14.27
C ASP A 69 -12.78 7.53 14.22
N ARG A 70 -12.03 7.82 15.29
CA ARG A 70 -11.18 9.02 15.45
C ARG A 70 -10.31 9.26 14.22
N LYS A 71 -9.94 8.18 13.52
CA LYS A 71 -9.25 8.22 12.23
C LYS A 71 -9.99 9.02 11.16
N VAL A 72 -11.31 8.87 11.05
CA VAL A 72 -12.14 9.56 10.04
C VAL A 72 -12.16 11.06 10.31
N GLU A 73 -12.09 11.49 11.57
CA GLU A 73 -11.96 12.90 11.93
C GLU A 73 -10.59 13.44 11.51
N LEU A 74 -9.51 12.72 11.82
CA LEU A 74 -8.15 13.08 11.45
C LEU A 74 -7.96 13.15 9.93
N GLU A 75 -8.59 12.25 9.16
CA GLU A 75 -8.51 12.25 7.70
C GLU A 75 -9.14 13.50 7.04
N LYS A 76 -10.00 14.25 7.74
CA LYS A 76 -10.56 15.53 7.26
C LYS A 76 -9.56 16.67 7.31
N GLU A 77 -8.52 16.57 8.13
CA GLU A 77 -7.50 17.62 8.24
C GLU A 77 -6.53 17.63 7.04
N ASP A 78 -5.75 18.71 6.94
CA ASP A 78 -4.70 18.79 5.92
C ASP A 78 -3.54 17.83 6.23
N GLY A 79 -2.99 17.20 5.18
CA GLY A 79 -1.96 16.17 5.32
C GLY A 79 -0.65 16.72 5.90
N HIS A 80 -0.29 17.97 5.59
CA HIS A 80 0.89 18.62 6.14
C HIS A 80 0.71 18.95 7.61
N VAL A 81 -0.50 19.35 8.02
CA VAL A 81 -0.81 19.60 9.44
C VAL A 81 -0.69 18.31 10.24
N LEU A 82 -1.29 17.21 9.75
CA LEU A 82 -1.17 15.90 10.38
C LEU A 82 0.28 15.42 10.45
N HIS A 83 1.05 15.59 9.38
CA HIS A 83 2.46 15.19 9.35
C HIS A 83 3.31 16.01 10.33
N LYS A 84 3.05 17.32 10.45
CA LYS A 84 3.71 18.17 11.45
C LYS A 84 3.40 17.73 12.87
N ARG A 85 2.14 17.40 13.18
CA ARG A 85 1.76 16.81 14.48
C ARG A 85 2.48 15.50 14.72
N LEU A 86 2.52 14.61 13.71
CA LEU A 86 3.21 13.34 13.82
C LEU A 86 4.72 13.54 14.05
N SER A 87 5.34 14.54 13.44
CA SER A 87 6.76 14.83 13.65
C SER A 87 7.10 15.30 15.06
N GLN A 88 6.15 15.89 15.78
CA GLN A 88 6.33 16.30 17.19
C GLN A 88 6.21 15.12 18.14
N VAL A 89 5.36 14.16 17.80
CA VAL A 89 5.02 13.00 18.64
C VAL A 89 5.93 11.80 18.35
N ASP A 90 6.17 11.51 17.08
CA ASP A 90 6.89 10.34 16.58
C ASP A 90 7.73 10.73 15.34
N PRO A 91 8.90 11.36 15.56
CA PRO A 91 9.76 11.82 14.46
C PRO A 91 10.27 10.65 13.60
N GLU A 92 10.43 9.46 14.18
CA GLU A 92 10.88 8.27 13.46
C GLU A 92 9.84 7.79 12.45
N MET A 93 8.55 7.75 12.82
CA MET A 93 7.49 7.44 11.87
C MET A 93 7.26 8.56 10.87
N ALA A 94 7.37 9.82 11.28
CA ALA A 94 7.23 10.96 10.38
C ALA A 94 8.28 10.95 9.26
N ALA A 95 9.51 10.53 9.54
CA ALA A 95 10.56 10.36 8.52
C ALA A 95 10.22 9.26 7.50
N LYS A 96 9.50 8.21 7.91
CA LYS A 96 9.15 7.07 7.04
C LYS A 96 7.90 7.31 6.20
N LEU A 97 7.04 8.26 6.58
CA LEU A 97 5.74 8.51 5.97
C LEU A 97 5.73 9.84 5.20
N HIS A 98 5.21 9.81 3.97
CA HIS A 98 5.05 11.03 3.18
C HIS A 98 3.84 11.84 3.71
N PRO A 99 3.87 13.18 3.73
CA PRO A 99 2.71 13.98 4.18
C PRO A 99 1.41 13.73 3.39
N HIS A 100 1.53 13.35 2.11
CA HIS A 100 0.37 12.94 1.30
C HIS A 100 -0.22 11.57 1.67
N ASP A 101 0.47 10.73 2.44
CA ASP A 101 -0.05 9.45 2.94
C ASP A 101 -0.98 9.68 4.15
N LYS A 102 -1.98 10.56 4.00
CA LYS A 102 -2.90 11.03 5.06
C LYS A 102 -3.44 9.89 5.93
N ARG A 103 -3.89 8.81 5.30
CA ARG A 103 -4.46 7.64 6.00
C ARG A 103 -3.48 6.95 6.95
N LYS A 104 -2.20 6.87 6.57
CA LYS A 104 -1.16 6.24 7.41
C LYS A 104 -0.73 7.19 8.52
N VAL A 105 -0.58 8.48 8.21
CA VAL A 105 -0.25 9.51 9.19
C VAL A 105 -1.36 9.60 10.24
N ALA A 106 -2.63 9.67 9.82
CA ALA A 106 -3.79 9.64 10.69
C ALA A 106 -3.83 8.38 11.55
N ARG A 107 -3.53 7.20 10.99
CA ARG A 107 -3.46 5.96 11.79
C ARG A 107 -2.34 5.99 12.83
N SER A 108 -1.16 6.51 12.50
CA SER A 108 -0.06 6.63 13.47
C SER A 108 -0.40 7.61 14.61
N LEU A 109 -1.05 8.73 14.29
CA LEU A 109 -1.56 9.67 15.29
C LEU A 109 -2.64 9.04 16.16
N GLN A 110 -3.59 8.33 15.56
CA GLN A 110 -4.64 7.61 16.30
C GLN A 110 -4.03 6.60 17.30
N VAL A 111 -3.05 5.81 16.87
CA VAL A 111 -2.37 4.85 17.77
C VAL A 111 -1.77 5.58 18.96
N PHE A 112 -1.11 6.72 18.74
CA PHE A 112 -0.57 7.52 19.83
C PHE A 112 -1.65 8.14 20.73
N GLU A 113 -2.72 8.69 20.17
CA GLU A 113 -3.83 9.27 20.94
C GLU A 113 -4.55 8.22 21.81
N GLU A 114 -4.71 7.00 21.32
CA GLU A 114 -5.41 5.91 22.02
C GLU A 114 -4.55 5.24 23.10
N THR A 115 -3.23 5.13 22.87
CA THR A 115 -2.33 4.32 23.72
C THR A 115 -1.32 5.13 24.52
N GLY A 116 -1.05 6.37 24.12
CA GLY A 116 0.03 7.21 24.65
C GLY A 116 1.44 6.79 24.22
N ILE A 117 1.60 5.71 23.43
CA ILE A 117 2.90 5.19 22.99
C ILE A 117 3.06 5.47 21.49
N SER A 118 4.26 5.86 21.06
CA SER A 118 4.53 6.14 19.65
C SER A 118 4.39 4.87 18.81
N HIS A 119 3.97 5.04 17.55
CA HIS A 119 3.77 3.90 16.65
C HIS A 119 5.12 3.27 16.26
N SER A 120 6.20 4.05 16.19
CA SER A 120 7.57 3.53 16.08
C SER A 120 7.94 2.59 17.21
N GLU A 121 7.66 2.98 18.45
CA GLU A 121 7.99 2.17 19.61
C GLU A 121 7.21 0.85 19.63
N PHE A 122 5.92 0.86 19.27
CA PHE A 122 5.15 -0.40 19.12
C PHE A 122 5.78 -1.35 18.10
N LEU A 123 6.20 -0.83 16.95
CA LEU A 123 6.83 -1.65 15.92
C LEU A 123 8.21 -2.17 16.37
N HIS A 124 8.97 -1.38 17.13
CA HIS A 124 10.23 -1.84 17.73
C HIS A 124 10.00 -2.96 18.73
N ARG A 125 9.02 -2.81 19.62
CA ARG A 125 8.64 -3.87 20.58
C ARG A 125 8.25 -5.16 19.86
N GLN A 126 7.41 -5.08 18.83
CA GLN A 126 7.03 -6.24 18.02
C GLN A 126 8.22 -6.90 17.33
N HIS A 127 9.16 -6.13 16.78
CA HIS A 127 10.34 -6.71 16.14
C HIS A 127 11.33 -7.31 17.13
N ALA A 128 11.37 -6.81 18.36
CA ALA A 128 12.27 -7.28 19.42
C ALA A 128 11.75 -8.54 20.15
N GLU A 129 10.47 -8.88 20.00
CA GLU A 129 9.91 -10.13 20.51
C GLU A 129 10.62 -11.36 19.93
N GLU A 130 10.67 -12.45 20.69
CA GLU A 130 11.30 -13.70 20.26
C GLU A 130 10.55 -14.27 19.05
N GLY A 131 11.24 -14.40 17.91
CA GLY A 131 10.63 -14.75 16.62
C GLY A 131 10.09 -13.56 15.82
N GLY A 132 10.29 -12.32 16.29
CA GLY A 132 10.07 -11.09 15.54
C GLY A 132 11.03 -10.93 14.36
N GLY A 133 10.68 -10.06 13.42
CA GLY A 133 11.58 -9.72 12.31
C GLY A 133 11.01 -8.68 11.35
N PRO A 134 11.52 -8.59 10.11
CA PRO A 134 11.18 -7.51 9.17
C PRO A 134 9.70 -7.41 8.76
N LEU A 135 8.91 -8.43 9.10
CA LEU A 135 7.48 -8.52 8.83
C LEU A 135 6.62 -8.07 10.00
N GLY A 136 7.15 -8.01 11.23
CA GLY A 136 6.42 -7.69 12.46
C GLY A 136 6.84 -8.62 13.60
N GLY A 137 5.89 -8.85 14.51
CA GLY A 137 6.04 -9.80 15.62
C GLY A 137 6.10 -11.27 15.19
N PRO A 138 6.17 -12.19 16.16
CA PRO A 138 6.29 -13.62 15.92
C PRO A 138 5.11 -14.17 15.13
N LEU A 139 5.38 -15.20 14.33
CA LEU A 139 4.32 -15.92 13.62
C LEU A 139 3.41 -16.61 14.63
N LYS A 140 2.11 -16.32 14.58
CA LYS A 140 1.09 -16.99 15.40
C LYS A 140 1.07 -18.51 15.17
N PHE A 141 1.38 -18.95 13.95
CA PHE A 141 1.42 -20.36 13.56
C PHE A 141 2.85 -20.76 13.17
N PRO A 142 3.48 -21.70 13.90
CA PRO A 142 4.87 -22.10 13.64
C PRO A 142 5.04 -22.94 12.36
N HIS A 143 4.01 -23.71 11.98
CA HIS A 143 4.00 -24.54 10.77
C HIS A 143 3.27 -23.81 9.63
N LEU A 144 3.91 -22.83 9.02
CA LEU A 144 3.34 -22.00 7.94
C LEU A 144 4.01 -22.31 6.59
N CYS A 145 3.21 -22.62 5.57
CA CYS A 145 3.65 -22.80 4.20
C CYS A 145 3.01 -21.76 3.28
N ILE A 146 3.81 -20.97 2.57
CA ILE A 146 3.29 -20.01 1.59
C ILE A 146 3.49 -20.57 0.17
N LEU A 147 2.39 -20.79 -0.53
CA LEU A 147 2.39 -21.09 -1.97
C LEU A 147 2.12 -19.80 -2.73
N TRP A 148 3.03 -19.40 -3.61
CA TRP A 148 2.88 -18.23 -4.45
C TRP A 148 2.66 -18.64 -5.91
N LEU A 149 1.41 -18.52 -6.34
CA LEU A 149 1.02 -18.64 -7.74
C LEU A 149 1.49 -17.39 -8.49
N HIS A 150 2.55 -17.55 -9.27
CA HIS A 150 3.03 -16.51 -10.16
C HIS A 150 2.81 -16.90 -11.61
N ALA A 151 2.37 -15.94 -12.39
CA ALA A 151 2.37 -16.02 -13.83
C ALA A 151 3.00 -14.73 -14.32
N ASP A 152 3.81 -14.83 -15.37
CA ASP A 152 4.07 -13.71 -16.25
C ASP A 152 2.79 -13.48 -17.06
N GLN A 153 1.77 -12.94 -16.38
CA GLN A 153 0.43 -12.81 -16.92
C GLN A 153 0.49 -12.04 -18.24
N THR A 154 -0.02 -12.64 -19.31
CA THR A 154 -0.45 -11.87 -20.46
C THR A 154 -1.66 -11.05 -20.03
N ASP A 155 -1.57 -9.74 -20.24
CA ASP A 155 -2.65 -8.78 -20.00
C ASP A 155 -3.99 -9.29 -20.60
N GLU A 156 -3.93 -10.06 -21.68
CA GLU A 156 -5.03 -10.75 -22.36
C GLU A 156 -5.89 -11.64 -21.44
N ARG A 157 -5.29 -12.41 -20.53
CA ARG A 157 -6.05 -13.29 -19.63
C ARG A 157 -6.93 -12.50 -18.66
N LEU A 158 -6.43 -11.35 -18.19
CA LEU A 158 -7.19 -10.46 -17.32
C LEU A 158 -8.30 -9.74 -18.09
N GLU A 159 -8.05 -9.37 -19.33
CA GLU A 159 -9.09 -8.79 -20.20
C GLU A 159 -10.20 -9.78 -20.50
N LYS A 160 -9.85 -11.00 -20.90
CA LYS A 160 -10.82 -12.07 -21.15
C LYS A 160 -11.68 -12.35 -19.91
N ARG A 161 -11.07 -12.37 -18.72
CA ARG A 161 -11.82 -12.51 -17.47
C ARG A 161 -12.83 -11.38 -17.26
N VAL A 162 -12.47 -10.13 -17.59
CA VAL A 162 -13.42 -9.00 -17.50
C VAL A 162 -14.56 -9.18 -18.50
N ASP A 163 -14.27 -9.65 -19.71
CA ASP A 163 -15.28 -9.93 -20.73
C ASP A 163 -16.21 -11.07 -20.28
N ASP A 164 -15.67 -12.13 -19.68
CA ASP A 164 -16.44 -13.24 -19.09
C ASP A 164 -17.34 -12.74 -17.94
N MET A 165 -16.85 -11.82 -17.10
CA MET A 165 -17.64 -11.19 -16.03
C MET A 165 -18.80 -10.36 -16.58
N LEU A 166 -18.57 -9.61 -17.67
CA LEU A 166 -19.63 -8.84 -18.33
C LEU A 166 -20.69 -9.77 -18.94
N ALA A 167 -20.25 -10.86 -19.58
CA ALA A 167 -21.16 -11.88 -20.13
C ALA A 167 -21.97 -12.60 -19.04
N ALA A 168 -21.41 -12.74 -17.84
CA ALA A 168 -22.08 -13.33 -16.68
C ALA A 168 -23.08 -12.38 -15.97
N GLY A 169 -23.21 -11.12 -16.42
CA GLY A 169 -24.20 -10.19 -15.87
C GLY A 169 -23.67 -9.16 -14.87
N LEU A 170 -22.36 -8.86 -14.87
CA LEU A 170 -21.77 -7.84 -13.98
C LEU A 170 -22.51 -6.49 -14.05
N LEU A 171 -22.98 -6.08 -15.23
CA LEU A 171 -23.69 -4.81 -15.39
C LEU A 171 -25.02 -4.79 -14.64
N ASP A 172 -25.72 -5.93 -14.61
CA ASP A 172 -27.01 -6.04 -13.92
C ASP A 172 -26.80 -6.04 -12.40
N GLU A 173 -25.74 -6.70 -11.92
CA GLU A 173 -25.32 -6.61 -10.52
C GLU A 173 -25.00 -5.17 -10.09
N LEU A 174 -24.27 -4.42 -10.94
CA LEU A 174 -23.91 -3.03 -10.67
C LEU A 174 -25.14 -2.11 -10.67
N ARG A 175 -26.08 -2.32 -11.60
CA ARG A 175 -27.37 -1.60 -11.63
C ARG A 175 -28.20 -1.85 -10.39
N ASP A 176 -28.34 -3.10 -9.98
CA ASP A 176 -29.11 -3.47 -8.80
C ASP A 176 -28.45 -2.96 -7.52
N PHE A 177 -27.12 -2.96 -7.46
CA PHE A 177 -26.38 -2.33 -6.37
C PHE A 177 -26.62 -0.81 -6.33
N HIS A 178 -26.50 -0.13 -7.48
CA HIS A 178 -26.74 1.32 -7.57
C HIS A 178 -28.17 1.70 -7.17
N ARG A 179 -29.18 0.93 -7.61
CA ARG A 179 -30.58 1.15 -7.25
C ARG A 179 -30.81 1.02 -5.75
N ARG A 180 -30.38 -0.10 -5.15
CA ARG A 180 -30.54 -0.35 -3.69
C ARG A 180 -29.78 0.67 -2.85
N TYR A 181 -28.61 1.09 -3.30
CA TYR A 181 -27.77 1.99 -2.53
C TYR A 181 -28.19 3.46 -2.63
N ASN A 182 -28.58 3.93 -3.82
CA ASN A 182 -29.12 5.29 -3.97
C ASN A 182 -30.41 5.47 -3.17
N GLN A 183 -31.27 4.45 -3.08
CA GLN A 183 -32.47 4.50 -2.24
C GLN A 183 -32.13 4.77 -0.76
N LYS A 184 -31.07 4.14 -0.23
CA LYS A 184 -30.60 4.41 1.15
C LYS A 184 -29.91 5.78 1.28
N LYS A 185 -29.15 6.21 0.27
CA LYS A 185 -28.38 7.47 0.35
C LYS A 185 -29.17 8.74 0.08
N VAL A 186 -30.21 8.72 -0.75
CA VAL A 186 -31.11 9.87 -0.89
C VAL A 186 -31.77 10.20 0.46
N ALA A 187 -31.94 9.20 1.34
CA ALA A 187 -32.40 9.41 2.71
C ALA A 187 -31.31 9.98 3.66
N GLU A 188 -30.01 9.81 3.37
CA GLU A 188 -28.90 10.11 4.30
C GLU A 188 -27.90 11.18 3.82
N ASN A 189 -28.00 11.67 2.58
CA ASN A 189 -27.28 12.85 2.05
C ASN A 189 -25.73 12.85 2.20
N SER A 190 -25.06 11.69 2.16
CA SER A 190 -23.58 11.58 2.19
C SER A 190 -23.02 10.98 0.90
N GLN A 191 -21.90 11.48 0.35
CA GLN A 191 -21.24 10.95 -0.86
C GLN A 191 -19.83 10.39 -0.61
N ASP A 192 -19.65 9.60 0.45
CA ASP A 192 -18.32 9.02 0.72
C ASP A 192 -17.99 7.79 -0.16
N TYR A 193 -17.33 8.04 -1.29
CA TYR A 193 -16.80 7.00 -2.21
C TYR A 193 -15.42 6.45 -1.80
N GLN A 194 -14.89 6.90 -0.67
CA GLN A 194 -13.55 6.59 -0.21
C GLN A 194 -13.47 5.42 0.78
N HIS A 195 -14.61 4.88 1.23
CA HIS A 195 -14.68 3.87 2.29
C HIS A 195 -15.55 2.66 1.89
N GLY A 196 -15.26 1.51 2.49
CA GLY A 196 -16.04 0.28 2.34
C GLY A 196 -16.13 -0.26 0.92
N ILE A 197 -17.29 -0.82 0.58
CA ILE A 197 -17.58 -1.46 -0.72
C ILE A 197 -17.35 -0.53 -1.92
N PHE A 198 -17.36 0.80 -1.72
CA PHE A 198 -17.04 1.77 -2.78
C PHE A 198 -15.61 1.70 -3.27
N GLN A 199 -14.69 1.11 -2.49
CA GLN A 199 -13.33 0.86 -2.96
C GLN A 199 -13.23 -0.31 -3.95
N SER A 200 -14.32 -1.05 -4.18
CA SER A 200 -14.36 -2.14 -5.16
C SER A 200 -13.99 -1.67 -6.55
N ILE A 201 -13.17 -2.50 -7.20
CA ILE A 201 -12.88 -2.38 -8.63
C ILE A 201 -14.14 -2.87 -9.36
N GLY A 202 -14.71 -2.03 -10.24
CA GLY A 202 -15.94 -2.32 -10.96
C GLY A 202 -17.02 -1.27 -10.71
N PHE A 203 -17.18 -0.75 -9.49
CA PHE A 203 -18.24 0.24 -9.24
C PHE A 203 -17.81 1.66 -9.67
N LYS A 204 -16.59 2.09 -9.32
CA LYS A 204 -16.11 3.45 -9.61
C LYS A 204 -16.01 3.72 -11.11
N GLU A 205 -15.59 2.71 -11.85
CA GLU A 205 -15.36 2.79 -13.29
C GLU A 205 -16.67 2.96 -14.07
N PHE A 206 -17.78 2.44 -13.55
CA PHE A 206 -19.11 2.53 -14.18
C PHE A 206 -20.00 3.59 -13.51
N HIS A 207 -19.50 4.34 -12.52
CA HIS A 207 -20.30 5.32 -11.79
C HIS A 207 -20.91 6.39 -12.71
N GLU A 208 -20.10 6.94 -13.62
CA GLU A 208 -20.55 7.95 -14.60
C GLU A 208 -21.66 7.40 -15.50
N TYR A 209 -21.55 6.14 -15.92
CA TYR A 209 -22.55 5.43 -16.71
C TYR A 209 -23.86 5.21 -15.93
N LEU A 210 -23.77 4.73 -14.67
CA LEU A 210 -24.94 4.41 -13.84
C LEU A 210 -25.75 5.66 -13.42
N VAL A 211 -25.10 6.81 -13.25
CA VAL A 211 -25.78 8.08 -12.86
C VAL A 211 -26.47 8.76 -14.05
N THR A 212 -25.93 8.56 -15.26
CA THR A 212 -26.46 9.15 -16.50
C THR A 212 -27.47 8.26 -17.22
N GLU A 213 -27.68 7.04 -16.71
CA GLU A 213 -28.67 6.10 -17.23
C GLU A 213 -30.08 6.73 -17.22
N GLY A 214 -30.71 6.79 -18.40
CA GLY A 214 -32.02 7.41 -18.60
C GLY A 214 -32.04 8.93 -18.83
N LYS A 215 -30.89 9.63 -18.74
CA LYS A 215 -30.79 11.10 -18.94
C LYS A 215 -30.06 11.51 -20.21
N CYS A 216 -29.35 10.58 -20.86
CA CYS A 216 -28.49 10.86 -22.01
C CYS A 216 -28.93 10.10 -23.26
N THR A 217 -28.41 10.51 -24.43
CA THR A 217 -28.66 9.82 -25.70
C THR A 217 -28.03 8.42 -25.70
N PRO A 218 -28.57 7.48 -26.50
CA PRO A 218 -28.04 6.11 -26.60
C PRO A 218 -26.56 6.06 -27.00
N GLU A 219 -26.09 7.00 -27.82
CA GLU A 219 -24.71 7.08 -28.29
C GLU A 219 -23.76 7.45 -27.16
N THR A 220 -24.11 8.46 -26.35
CA THR A 220 -23.31 8.87 -25.19
C THR A 220 -23.27 7.78 -24.13
N SER A 221 -24.39 7.09 -23.90
CA SER A 221 -24.46 5.95 -22.98
C SER A 221 -23.50 4.82 -23.39
N ASN A 222 -23.47 4.46 -24.68
CA ASN A 222 -22.54 3.46 -25.21
C ASN A 222 -21.08 3.88 -25.10
N GLN A 223 -20.76 5.16 -25.27
CA GLN A 223 -19.40 5.68 -25.08
C GLN A 223 -18.94 5.57 -23.62
N LEU A 224 -19.81 5.93 -22.67
CA LEU A 224 -19.54 5.80 -21.24
C LEU A 224 -19.37 4.34 -20.81
N LEU A 225 -20.16 3.43 -21.38
CA LEU A 225 -20.03 2.00 -21.14
C LEU A 225 -18.66 1.48 -21.60
N ARG A 226 -18.23 1.82 -22.82
CA ARG A 226 -16.91 1.43 -23.35
C ARG A 226 -15.77 1.98 -22.49
N LYS A 227 -15.86 3.26 -22.11
CA LYS A 227 -14.90 3.91 -21.20
C LYS A 227 -14.83 3.19 -19.85
N GLY A 228 -15.98 2.79 -19.29
CA GLY A 228 -16.05 2.01 -18.05
C GLY A 228 -15.36 0.65 -18.16
N ILE A 229 -15.61 -0.08 -19.24
CA ILE A 229 -14.99 -1.38 -19.51
C ILE A 229 -13.47 -1.25 -19.66
N GLU A 230 -12.98 -0.29 -20.45
CA GLU A 230 -11.55 -0.05 -20.63
C GLU A 230 -10.87 0.33 -19.31
N SER A 231 -11.51 1.21 -18.53
CA SER A 231 -11.03 1.60 -17.20
C SER A 231 -10.96 0.39 -16.25
N LEU A 232 -11.99 -0.47 -16.26
CA LEU A 232 -12.02 -1.71 -15.47
C LEU A 232 -10.88 -2.65 -15.84
N LYS A 233 -10.63 -2.86 -17.14
CA LYS A 233 -9.49 -3.65 -17.63
C LYS A 233 -8.16 -3.07 -17.14
N GLN A 234 -7.97 -1.76 -17.26
CA GLN A 234 -6.75 -1.07 -16.82
C GLN A 234 -6.54 -1.14 -15.30
N VAL A 235 -7.59 -0.93 -14.50
CA VAL A 235 -7.51 -1.00 -13.03
C VAL A 235 -7.21 -2.43 -12.57
N THR A 236 -7.83 -3.44 -13.20
CA THR A 236 -7.56 -4.85 -12.92
C THR A 236 -6.10 -5.22 -13.19
N LYS A 237 -5.54 -4.78 -14.32
CA LYS A 237 -4.10 -4.95 -14.62
C LYS A 237 -3.20 -4.27 -13.61
N ARG A 238 -3.50 -3.01 -13.25
CA ARG A 238 -2.74 -2.27 -12.22
C ARG A 238 -2.80 -2.97 -10.87
N TYR A 239 -3.96 -3.51 -10.51
CA TYR A 239 -4.16 -4.26 -9.27
C TYR A 239 -3.34 -5.55 -9.25
N ALA A 240 -3.36 -6.36 -10.31
CA ALA A 240 -2.54 -7.56 -10.44
C ALA A 240 -1.04 -7.26 -10.31
N ARG A 241 -0.55 -6.22 -11.00
CA ARG A 241 0.85 -5.77 -10.91
C ARG A 241 1.20 -5.29 -9.49
N LYS A 242 0.29 -4.59 -8.81
CA LYS A 242 0.45 -4.14 -7.42
C LYS A 242 0.54 -5.34 -6.46
N GLN A 243 -0.30 -6.35 -6.62
CA GLN A 243 -0.27 -7.58 -5.81
C GLN A 243 1.06 -8.33 -5.99
N ASN A 244 1.51 -8.54 -7.23
CA ASN A 244 2.79 -9.19 -7.51
C ASN A 244 3.97 -8.39 -6.91
N ARG A 245 3.95 -7.06 -7.06
CA ARG A 245 4.96 -6.18 -6.45
C ARG A 245 4.94 -6.27 -4.92
N TRP A 246 3.75 -6.35 -4.32
CA TRP A 246 3.60 -6.48 -2.88
C TRP A 246 4.17 -7.81 -2.37
N VAL A 247 3.84 -8.94 -3.01
CA VAL A 247 4.39 -10.25 -2.63
C VAL A 247 5.92 -10.25 -2.73
N LYS A 248 6.46 -9.78 -3.87
CA LYS A 248 7.91 -9.66 -4.08
C LYS A 248 8.57 -8.79 -3.00
N ASN A 249 8.07 -7.58 -2.76
CA ASN A 249 8.68 -6.65 -1.81
C ASN A 249 8.50 -7.04 -0.35
N ARG A 250 7.38 -7.68 0.01
CA ARG A 250 7.04 -8.05 1.38
C ARG A 250 7.76 -9.33 1.78
N PHE A 251 7.64 -10.39 0.99
CA PHE A 251 8.13 -11.72 1.36
C PHE A 251 9.48 -12.08 0.74
N LEU A 252 9.76 -11.68 -0.51
CA LEU A 252 10.99 -12.11 -1.21
C LEU A 252 12.16 -11.14 -1.03
N SER A 253 11.90 -9.83 -0.99
CA SER A 253 12.94 -8.79 -0.88
C SER A 253 13.36 -8.47 0.55
N ARG A 254 12.84 -9.20 1.55
CA ARG A 254 13.16 -9.00 2.97
C ARG A 254 13.41 -10.36 3.62
N PRO A 255 14.51 -11.05 3.28
CA PRO A 255 14.85 -12.29 3.94
C PRO A 255 15.10 -12.01 5.43
N GLY A 256 14.51 -12.81 6.31
CA GLY A 256 14.70 -12.74 7.76
C GLY A 256 14.39 -14.09 8.40
N PRO A 257 14.92 -14.38 9.59
CA PRO A 257 14.78 -15.68 10.24
C PRO A 257 13.32 -16.07 10.53
N SER A 258 12.44 -15.07 10.69
CA SER A 258 11.01 -15.23 10.94
C SER A 258 10.12 -15.12 9.68
N VAL A 259 10.73 -15.01 8.49
CA VAL A 259 9.96 -14.97 7.24
C VAL A 259 9.69 -16.39 6.77
N PRO A 260 8.42 -16.81 6.65
CA PRO A 260 8.06 -18.15 6.22
C PRO A 260 8.53 -18.41 4.78
N PRO A 261 8.93 -19.64 4.45
CA PRO A 261 9.38 -19.99 3.11
C PRO A 261 8.23 -19.82 2.10
N VAL A 262 8.56 -19.19 0.97
CA VAL A 262 7.63 -18.98 -0.15
C VAL A 262 8.01 -19.93 -1.29
N TYR A 263 7.07 -20.76 -1.72
CA TYR A 263 7.24 -21.68 -2.83
C TYR A 263 6.52 -21.15 -4.06
N GLY A 264 7.27 -20.96 -5.16
CA GLY A 264 6.73 -20.44 -6.41
C GLY A 264 6.08 -21.56 -7.22
N LEU A 265 4.87 -21.32 -7.71
CA LEU A 265 4.15 -22.20 -8.62
C LEU A 265 3.84 -21.41 -9.89
N GLU A 266 4.33 -21.91 -11.03
CA GLU A 266 4.20 -21.22 -12.32
C GLU A 266 2.87 -21.57 -13.00
N VAL A 267 2.10 -20.54 -13.37
CA VAL A 267 0.75 -20.66 -13.96
C VAL A 267 0.69 -20.15 -15.41
N SER A 268 1.79 -20.27 -16.15
CA SER A 268 1.90 -19.74 -17.52
C SER A 268 0.94 -20.44 -18.51
N ASP A 269 0.76 -21.76 -18.38
CA ASP A 269 -0.15 -22.54 -19.24
C ASP A 269 -1.23 -23.23 -18.40
N VAL A 270 -2.51 -22.95 -18.72
CA VAL A 270 -3.66 -23.56 -18.03
C VAL A 270 -3.79 -25.05 -18.38
N SER A 271 -3.33 -25.46 -19.56
CA SER A 271 -3.42 -26.85 -20.02
C SER A 271 -2.54 -27.78 -19.18
N LYS A 272 -1.45 -27.26 -18.63
CA LYS A 272 -0.48 -27.99 -17.79
C LYS A 272 -0.71 -27.79 -16.29
N TRP A 273 -1.88 -27.30 -15.89
CA TRP A 273 -2.19 -26.97 -14.50
C TRP A 273 -1.92 -28.12 -13.51
N GLU A 274 -2.30 -29.34 -13.87
CA GLU A 274 -2.12 -30.50 -13.00
C GLU A 274 -0.63 -30.73 -12.69
N GLU A 275 0.22 -30.70 -13.73
CA GLU A 275 1.66 -30.96 -13.64
C GLU A 275 2.45 -29.78 -13.06
N SER A 276 2.12 -28.55 -13.45
CA SER A 276 2.93 -27.37 -13.09
C SER A 276 2.53 -26.74 -11.76
N VAL A 277 1.28 -26.92 -11.33
CA VAL A 277 0.74 -26.28 -10.13
C VAL A 277 0.29 -27.31 -9.10
N LEU A 278 -0.61 -28.22 -9.48
CA LEU A 278 -1.30 -29.04 -8.48
C LEU A 278 -0.41 -30.12 -7.88
N VAL A 279 0.33 -30.89 -8.69
CA VAL A 279 1.24 -31.92 -8.21
C VAL A 279 2.33 -31.32 -7.31
N PRO A 280 3.08 -30.27 -7.72
CA PRO A 280 4.06 -29.64 -6.85
C PRO A 280 3.46 -29.07 -5.56
N ALA A 281 2.27 -28.46 -5.62
CA ALA A 281 1.59 -27.96 -4.43
C ALA A 281 1.24 -29.08 -3.44
N LEU A 282 0.77 -30.23 -3.93
CA LEU A 282 0.45 -31.38 -3.10
C LEU A 282 1.70 -31.95 -2.44
N GLU A 283 2.78 -32.13 -3.20
CA GLU A 283 4.05 -32.63 -2.66
C GLU A 283 4.61 -31.72 -1.56
N ILE A 284 4.56 -30.40 -1.78
CA ILE A 284 4.99 -29.41 -0.78
C ILE A 284 4.13 -29.55 0.47
N VAL A 285 2.80 -29.46 0.35
CA VAL A 285 1.91 -29.48 1.51
C VAL A 285 1.97 -30.81 2.25
N GLN A 286 2.04 -31.94 1.55
CA GLN A 286 2.20 -33.26 2.18
C GLN A 286 3.51 -33.36 2.96
N SER A 287 4.61 -32.83 2.42
CA SER A 287 5.89 -32.76 3.13
C SER A 287 5.76 -31.96 4.43
N PHE A 288 5.07 -30.81 4.39
CA PHE A 288 4.80 -29.99 5.58
C PHE A 288 3.91 -30.70 6.61
N ILE A 289 2.88 -31.42 6.18
CA ILE A 289 2.01 -32.21 7.07
C ILE A 289 2.81 -33.33 7.76
N GLN A 290 3.76 -33.94 7.04
CA GLN A 290 4.62 -35.00 7.58
C GLN A 290 5.76 -34.48 8.46
N GLY A 291 6.04 -33.17 8.44
CA GLY A 291 7.13 -32.55 9.18
C GLY A 291 8.49 -32.59 8.47
N HIS A 292 8.51 -32.93 7.18
CA HIS A 292 9.72 -32.95 6.35
C HIS A 292 9.88 -31.62 5.59
N LYS A 293 11.13 -31.26 5.27
CA LYS A 293 11.40 -30.15 4.35
C LYS A 293 11.07 -30.61 2.92
N PRO A 294 10.29 -29.83 2.15
CA PRO A 294 9.97 -30.21 0.77
C PRO A 294 11.21 -30.20 -0.11
N ILE A 295 11.18 -30.99 -1.19
CA ILE A 295 12.25 -31.09 -2.19
C ILE A 295 12.39 -29.78 -2.98
N ALA A 296 11.27 -29.07 -3.19
CA ALA A 296 11.25 -27.79 -3.88
C ALA A 296 11.98 -26.71 -3.06
N ALA A 297 12.90 -25.97 -3.70
CA ALA A 297 13.58 -24.85 -3.07
C ALA A 297 12.64 -23.64 -2.97
N PRO A 298 12.64 -22.91 -1.84
CA PRO A 298 11.88 -21.68 -1.72
C PRO A 298 12.43 -20.61 -2.67
N VAL A 299 11.55 -19.77 -3.20
CA VAL A 299 11.90 -18.66 -4.08
C VAL A 299 12.70 -17.65 -3.28
N LYS A 300 13.92 -17.34 -3.76
CA LYS A 300 14.77 -16.30 -3.20
C LYS A 300 14.95 -15.20 -4.24
N MET A 301 14.77 -13.95 -3.83
CA MET A 301 15.18 -12.81 -4.64
C MET A 301 16.48 -12.22 -4.07
N PRO A 302 17.40 -11.73 -4.93
CA PRO A 302 18.57 -11.01 -4.46
C PRO A 302 18.11 -9.78 -3.68
N CYS A 303 18.52 -9.69 -2.41
CA CYS A 303 18.30 -8.52 -1.58
C CYS A 303 19.40 -7.50 -1.90
N SER A 304 19.02 -6.34 -2.43
CA SER A 304 19.93 -5.19 -2.47
C SER A 304 19.98 -4.58 -1.07
N GLU A 305 20.95 -4.99 -0.25
CA GLU A 305 21.13 -4.49 1.12
C GLU A 305 21.51 -3.00 1.18
N THR A 306 21.89 -2.40 0.05
CA THR A 306 22.56 -1.10 -0.03
C THR A 306 21.64 0.12 -0.16
N GLU A 307 20.33 -0.03 -0.39
CA GLU A 307 19.44 1.12 -0.61
C GLU A 307 18.38 1.25 0.50
N ASN A 308 18.44 2.33 1.28
CA ASN A 308 17.43 2.60 2.29
C ASN A 308 16.17 3.16 1.61
N LYS A 309 15.16 2.31 1.41
CA LYS A 309 13.86 2.67 0.81
C LYS A 309 13.00 3.61 1.67
N ARG A 310 13.48 4.02 2.84
CA ARG A 310 12.73 4.80 3.84
C ARG A 310 13.47 6.04 4.34
N SER A 311 14.58 6.41 3.70
CA SER A 311 15.28 7.66 4.00
C SER A 311 14.42 8.86 3.63
N PHE A 312 14.45 9.90 4.45
CA PHE A 312 13.72 11.14 4.22
C PHE A 312 14.66 12.18 3.60
N HIS A 313 14.32 12.68 2.41
CA HIS A 313 15.06 13.72 1.72
C HIS A 313 14.15 14.88 1.35
N MET A 314 14.61 16.11 1.54
CA MET A 314 13.90 17.33 1.17
C MET A 314 14.70 18.07 0.10
N CYS A 315 14.06 18.43 -1.01
CA CYS A 315 14.66 19.28 -2.02
C CYS A 315 14.20 20.73 -1.84
N ASP A 316 15.07 21.58 -1.31
CA ASP A 316 14.78 23.02 -1.11
C ASP A 316 14.55 23.79 -2.43
N LEU A 317 15.01 23.25 -3.55
CA LEU A 317 14.84 23.90 -4.86
C LEU A 317 13.47 23.63 -5.48
N CYS A 318 12.91 22.46 -5.20
CA CYS A 318 11.65 22.00 -5.78
C CYS A 318 10.50 22.02 -4.76
N ASP A 319 10.77 22.33 -3.49
CA ASP A 319 9.85 22.20 -2.35
C ASP A 319 9.14 20.84 -2.34
N ARG A 320 9.92 19.77 -2.54
CA ARG A 320 9.41 18.39 -2.60
C ARG A 320 10.10 17.49 -1.60
N ILE A 321 9.28 16.71 -0.91
CA ILE A 321 9.71 15.62 -0.03
C ILE A 321 9.82 14.35 -0.86
N ILE A 322 10.94 13.64 -0.73
CA ILE A 322 11.23 12.41 -1.45
C ILE A 322 11.67 11.36 -0.44
N ILE A 323 11.04 10.20 -0.50
CA ILE A 323 11.35 9.08 0.40
C ILE A 323 12.09 8.01 -0.40
N GLY A 324 13.28 7.64 0.10
CA GLY A 324 14.15 6.62 -0.49
C GLY A 324 15.36 7.20 -1.24
N ASP A 325 16.52 6.59 -1.04
CA ASP A 325 17.79 7.06 -1.62
C ASP A 325 17.80 6.98 -3.14
N ARG A 326 17.18 5.95 -3.71
CA ARG A 326 17.11 5.76 -5.15
C ARG A 326 16.18 6.78 -5.80
N GLU A 327 15.03 7.02 -5.20
CA GLU A 327 14.08 8.04 -5.64
C GLU A 327 14.69 9.45 -5.55
N TRP A 328 15.47 9.72 -4.50
CA TRP A 328 16.25 10.96 -4.35
C TRP A 328 17.31 11.12 -5.44
N ALA A 329 18.12 10.08 -5.68
CA ALA A 329 19.13 10.09 -6.74
C ALA A 329 18.50 10.27 -8.14
N ALA A 330 17.33 9.68 -8.37
CA ALA A 330 16.57 9.89 -9.60
C ALA A 330 16.00 11.31 -9.71
N HIS A 331 15.55 11.91 -8.60
CA HIS A 331 15.05 13.28 -8.56
C HIS A 331 16.14 14.30 -8.91
N ILE A 332 17.33 14.20 -8.30
CA ILE A 332 18.45 15.12 -8.58
C ILE A 332 18.80 15.09 -10.08
N LYS A 333 18.73 13.92 -10.71
CA LYS A 333 18.98 13.73 -12.15
C LYS A 333 17.79 14.08 -13.04
N SER A 334 16.63 14.42 -12.47
CA SER A 334 15.40 14.65 -13.24
C SER A 334 15.45 15.96 -14.02
N LYS A 335 14.81 15.98 -15.20
CA LYS A 335 14.68 17.18 -16.04
C LYS A 335 14.02 18.35 -15.29
N SER A 336 13.05 18.05 -14.42
CA SER A 336 12.35 19.05 -13.60
C SER A 336 13.30 19.72 -12.61
N HIS A 337 14.12 18.94 -11.89
CA HIS A 337 15.07 19.46 -10.91
C HIS A 337 16.17 20.26 -11.60
N LEU A 338 16.75 19.74 -12.70
CA LEU A 338 17.76 20.44 -13.49
C LEU A 338 17.24 21.76 -14.09
N HIS A 339 15.98 21.79 -14.52
CA HIS A 339 15.34 23.03 -15.00
C HIS A 339 15.22 24.07 -13.88
N GLN A 340 14.77 23.66 -12.70
CA GLN A 340 14.61 24.53 -11.55
C GLN A 340 15.96 25.05 -11.02
N LEU A 341 16.99 24.20 -11.01
CA LEU A 341 18.38 24.59 -10.77
C LEU A 341 18.85 25.67 -11.75
N LYS A 342 18.60 25.47 -13.04
CA LYS A 342 18.98 26.45 -14.08
C LYS A 342 18.21 27.76 -13.93
N LYS A 343 16.93 27.71 -13.58
CA LYS A 343 16.11 28.89 -13.29
C LYS A 343 16.65 29.68 -12.09
N ARG A 344 17.01 28.99 -11.00
CA ARG A 344 17.57 29.64 -9.81
C ARG A 344 18.92 30.30 -10.11
N ARG A 345 19.83 29.60 -10.78
CA ARG A 345 21.13 30.17 -11.20
C ARG A 345 20.98 31.44 -12.05
N ARG A 346 19.99 31.49 -12.95
CA ARG A 346 19.71 32.71 -13.73
C ARG A 346 19.25 33.85 -12.83
N LEU A 347 18.30 33.60 -11.93
CA LEU A 347 17.82 34.62 -10.98
C LEU A 347 18.94 35.12 -10.06
N ASP A 348 19.82 34.22 -9.61
CA ASP A 348 20.95 34.60 -8.76
C ASP A 348 21.98 35.42 -9.56
N SER A 349 22.26 35.08 -10.83
CA SER A 349 23.11 35.89 -11.71
C SER A 349 22.50 37.26 -12.03
N ASP A 350 21.19 37.32 -12.28
CA ASP A 350 20.47 38.57 -12.54
C ASP A 350 20.44 39.46 -11.27
N ALA A 351 20.32 38.85 -10.08
CA ALA A 351 20.39 39.55 -8.80
C ALA A 351 21.80 40.12 -8.53
N VAL A 352 22.86 39.35 -8.81
CA VAL A 352 24.25 39.82 -8.69
C VAL A 352 24.53 40.97 -9.66
N ALA A 353 24.10 40.86 -10.93
CA ALA A 353 24.25 41.94 -11.90
C ALA A 353 23.46 43.20 -11.52
N THR A 354 22.32 43.05 -10.84
CA THR A 354 21.53 44.19 -10.33
C THR A 354 22.23 44.89 -9.16
N ILE A 355 22.90 44.13 -8.29
CA ILE A 355 23.67 44.67 -7.15
C ILE A 355 24.95 45.38 -7.63
N GLU A 356 25.64 44.82 -8.62
CA GLU A 356 26.82 45.45 -9.25
C GLU A 356 26.45 46.76 -9.98
N ASN A 357 25.29 46.81 -10.65
CA ASN A 357 24.83 48.04 -11.31
C ASN A 357 24.35 49.13 -10.34
N GLN A 358 23.94 48.78 -9.11
CA GLN A 358 23.60 49.76 -8.07
C GLN A 358 24.82 50.28 -7.30
N SER A 359 25.95 49.59 -7.37
CA SER A 359 27.21 50.01 -6.73
C SER A 359 28.15 50.80 -7.67
N ILE A 360 27.77 50.94 -8.95
CA ILE A 360 28.48 51.74 -9.96
C ILE A 360 27.54 52.84 -10.49
N SER A 361 27.29 53.87 -9.68
CA SER A 361 26.76 55.16 -10.17
C SER A 361 27.79 56.26 -9.86
N PRO A 362 28.27 57.03 -10.86
CA PRO A 362 29.29 58.04 -10.66
C PRO A 362 28.67 59.33 -10.10
N ASP A 363 29.19 59.78 -8.97
CA ASP A 363 28.90 61.09 -8.38
C ASP A 363 29.67 62.17 -9.15
N CYS A 364 28.97 63.18 -9.70
CA CYS A 364 29.58 64.36 -10.31
C CYS A 364 28.65 65.59 -10.24
N ASP A 365 28.80 66.33 -9.14
CA ASP A 365 29.06 67.78 -9.02
C ASP A 365 28.05 68.90 -9.40
N LYS A 366 27.88 69.79 -8.38
CA LYS A 366 27.74 71.28 -8.37
C LYS A 366 26.42 71.91 -8.85
N GLU A 367 25.87 73.01 -8.30
CA GLU A 367 26.24 74.03 -7.30
C GLU A 367 24.98 74.90 -6.96
N LEU A 368 24.89 75.56 -5.79
CA LEU A 368 24.69 77.03 -5.61
C LEU A 368 24.20 77.47 -4.20
N ARG A 369 25.11 78.24 -3.54
CA ARG A 369 24.95 79.50 -2.75
C ARG A 369 24.38 79.58 -1.31
N GLU A 370 25.34 79.79 -0.40
CA GLU A 370 25.57 80.96 0.49
C GLU A 370 24.50 81.50 1.46
N LYS A 371 24.85 81.44 2.76
CA LYS A 371 24.81 82.46 3.85
C LYS A 371 25.07 81.72 5.18
N GLY A 372 25.95 82.08 6.12
CA GLY A 372 26.97 83.11 6.37
C GLY A 372 27.69 82.75 7.69
N PHE A 373 28.81 83.42 7.98
CA PHE A 373 29.64 83.50 9.22
C PHE A 373 29.00 82.96 10.55
N SER A 374 29.68 82.31 11.51
CA SER A 374 30.93 82.68 12.22
C SER A 374 31.35 81.59 13.24
N GLU A 375 32.65 81.59 13.55
CA GLU A 375 33.47 80.90 14.57
C GLU A 375 32.83 80.41 15.90
N GLN A 376 33.25 79.23 16.41
CA GLN A 376 34.15 79.04 17.57
C GLN A 376 34.12 77.62 18.18
N ASN A 377 35.32 77.05 18.36
CA ASN A 377 35.86 76.22 19.45
C ASN A 377 35.24 74.91 19.98
N GLU A 378 36.13 73.90 19.96
CA GLU A 378 36.57 73.00 21.05
C GLU A 378 35.52 72.30 21.95
N LYS A 379 35.53 70.97 21.95
CA LYS A 379 36.27 70.18 22.95
C LYS A 379 36.16 68.66 22.72
N GLU A 380 37.31 68.03 22.85
CA GLU A 380 37.54 66.60 23.08
C GLU A 380 36.71 66.05 24.26
N VAL A 381 36.52 64.72 24.30
CA VAL A 381 37.11 63.80 25.29
C VAL A 381 36.33 62.46 25.36
N LYS A 382 37.06 61.39 24.97
CA LYS A 382 37.22 60.04 25.59
C LYS A 382 35.98 59.19 25.91
N SER A 383 35.91 57.98 25.37
CA SER A 383 36.40 56.71 25.96
C SER A 383 35.85 56.48 27.36
N SER A 384 35.14 55.39 27.64
CA SER A 384 35.61 54.03 27.99
C SER A 384 34.33 53.35 28.54
N VAL A 385 34.05 52.04 28.50
CA VAL A 385 34.82 50.79 28.55
C VAL A 385 33.99 49.73 27.84
#